data_AF-A0A8C0ZV94-F1
#
_entry.id   AF-A0A8C0ZV94-F1
#
_cell.length_a   1.000
_cell.length_b   1.000
_cell.length_c   1.000
_cell.angle_alpha   90.00
_cell.angle_beta   90.00
_cell.angle_gamma   90.00
#
_symmetry.space_group_name_H-M   'P 1'
#
loop_
_entity.id
_entity.type
_entity.pdbx_description
1 polymer ?
#
loop_
_entity_poly.entity_id
_entity_poly.type
_entity_poly.pdbx_seq_one_letter_code
_entity_poly.pdbx_strand_id
1 'polypeptide(L)'
;SCGVFLPPLLLQAFPLLVAGPVPPPLRPELLQLVYLQFWKAFSPDPSALRAPHPLCLVCLLFLLLIIQSLFSLGGVVCPGRCADLAQGCLRECRVLLSSPCVLRLPKPLGTSVLQRPWDSSPFPSSIPHAFQINFNSLYTALCEQQTSDKATLLLYTLLHQNSNVRTYMLARTDMENLVLPILEILYHVEERNSHHVYMALIILLILTEDDGFNRSIHEVILKNITWYSERVLTEISLGSLLILVVIRTIQYNMTRTRDKYLHTNCLAALANMSAQFRSLHQYAAQRIISLFSLLSKKHNKVLEQATQSLRSSLSSSDVPLPDYAQDLSVIEEVIRMMLEIINSCLTNSLHHNPNLVYALLYKRDLFEQFRTHPSFQDIMQNIDLVITFFSSRLLQAGAELSVERVLDIIKQGVVALPKDRLKKFPELKFKYVEEEQPEEFFIPYVWSLVYNSAVGLYWNPQDIQLFTMDSD
;
A
#
# COMPACT_ATOMS: atom_id res chain seq x y z
N SER A 1 -44.41 7.47 -7.80
CA SER A 1 -44.51 6.29 -6.92
C SER A 1 -43.91 5.08 -7.63
N CYS A 2 -42.64 4.77 -7.36
CA CYS A 2 -41.96 3.61 -7.96
C CYS A 2 -41.46 2.70 -6.85
N GLY A 3 -42.33 1.80 -6.37
CA GLY A 3 -41.89 0.68 -5.54
C GLY A 3 -41.11 -0.30 -6.42
N VAL A 4 -39.78 -0.30 -6.30
CA VAL A 4 -38.94 -1.31 -6.94
C VAL A 4 -39.18 -2.62 -6.20
N PHE A 5 -39.97 -3.52 -6.80
CA PHE A 5 -40.17 -4.85 -6.26
C PHE A 5 -38.82 -5.58 -6.19
N LEU A 6 -38.45 -6.06 -5.01
CA LEU A 6 -37.32 -6.97 -4.87
C LEU A 6 -37.58 -8.21 -5.75
N PRO A 7 -36.61 -8.66 -6.56
CA PRO A 7 -36.70 -9.95 -7.22
C PRO A 7 -37.06 -11.04 -6.20
N PRO A 8 -38.08 -11.90 -6.42
CA PRO A 8 -38.56 -12.84 -5.40
C PRO A 8 -37.48 -13.78 -4.83
N LEU A 9 -36.41 -13.99 -5.58
CA LEU A 9 -35.25 -14.79 -5.22
C LEU A 9 -34.36 -14.10 -4.16
N LEU A 10 -34.26 -12.76 -4.17
CA LEU A 10 -33.55 -12.01 -3.11
C LEU A 10 -34.33 -12.03 -1.80
N LEU A 11 -35.67 -11.95 -1.86
CA LEU A 11 -36.56 -12.16 -0.71
C LEU A 11 -36.41 -13.57 -0.10
N GLN A 12 -36.07 -14.58 -0.91
CA GLN A 12 -35.80 -15.95 -0.45
C GLN A 12 -34.34 -16.16 0.02
N ALA A 13 -33.39 -15.35 -0.46
CA ALA A 13 -32.01 -15.37 -0.01
C ALA A 13 -31.82 -14.71 1.37
N PHE A 14 -32.58 -13.63 1.64
CA PHE A 14 -32.37 -12.75 2.80
C PHE A 14 -32.34 -13.50 4.16
N PRO A 15 -33.27 -14.42 4.49
CA PRO A 15 -33.25 -15.14 5.77
C PRO A 15 -32.06 -16.10 5.93
N LEU A 16 -31.46 -16.54 4.81
CA LEU A 16 -30.32 -17.47 4.78
C LEU A 16 -28.97 -16.77 4.96
N LEU A 17 -28.92 -15.45 4.81
CA LEU A 17 -27.73 -14.61 5.00
C LEU A 17 -27.72 -13.91 6.36
N VAL A 18 -28.90 -13.77 6.99
CA VAL A 18 -29.10 -13.11 8.28
C VAL A 18 -28.92 -14.07 9.47
N ALA A 19 -29.23 -15.35 9.31
CA ALA A 19 -29.16 -16.33 10.39
C ALA A 19 -27.77 -16.99 10.51
N GLY A 20 -27.02 -16.61 11.54
CA GLY A 20 -25.89 -17.41 12.04
C GLY A 20 -26.28 -18.30 13.23
N PRO A 21 -25.53 -19.39 13.51
CA PRO A 21 -24.63 -20.11 12.62
C PRO A 21 -25.37 -21.22 11.83
N VAL A 22 -24.73 -21.74 10.77
CA VAL A 22 -25.22 -22.81 9.88
C VAL A 22 -26.43 -22.43 8.99
N PRO A 23 -26.20 -21.78 7.85
CA PRO A 23 -27.20 -21.74 6.78
C PRO A 23 -27.38 -23.14 6.15
N PRO A 24 -28.60 -23.57 5.81
CA PRO A 24 -28.78 -24.70 4.91
C PRO A 24 -28.23 -24.34 3.52
N PRO A 25 -27.76 -25.32 2.72
CA PRO A 25 -26.99 -25.04 1.51
C PRO A 25 -27.77 -24.18 0.50
N LEU A 26 -27.22 -22.99 0.22
CA LEU A 26 -27.67 -22.09 -0.85
C LEU A 26 -27.77 -22.87 -2.16
N ARG A 27 -28.96 -22.90 -2.76
CA ARG A 27 -29.21 -23.69 -3.97
C ARG A 27 -28.45 -23.11 -5.17
N PRO A 28 -27.85 -23.95 -6.04
CA PRO A 28 -27.14 -23.48 -7.24
C PRO A 28 -27.99 -22.55 -8.11
N GLU A 29 -29.30 -22.83 -8.23
CA GLU A 29 -30.26 -21.99 -8.96
C GLU A 29 -30.21 -20.51 -8.53
N LEU A 30 -30.02 -20.23 -7.24
CA LEU A 30 -30.07 -18.89 -6.66
C LEU A 30 -28.85 -18.06 -7.05
N LEU A 31 -27.65 -18.65 -6.94
CA LEU A 31 -26.39 -18.05 -7.39
C LEU A 31 -26.41 -17.79 -8.91
N GLN A 32 -26.87 -18.79 -9.67
CA GLN A 32 -26.95 -18.73 -11.13
C GLN A 32 -27.91 -17.62 -11.59
N LEU A 33 -28.99 -17.35 -10.83
CA LEU A 33 -29.90 -16.25 -11.11
C LEU A 33 -29.33 -14.87 -10.72
N VAL A 34 -28.57 -14.75 -9.63
CA VAL A 34 -27.83 -13.51 -9.32
C VAL A 34 -26.80 -13.19 -10.41
N TYR A 35 -26.03 -14.20 -10.84
CA TYR A 35 -25.07 -14.11 -11.94
C TYR A 35 -25.73 -13.70 -13.28
N LEU A 36 -26.88 -14.31 -13.62
CA LEU A 36 -27.65 -13.96 -14.83
C LEU A 36 -28.20 -12.53 -14.80
N GLN A 37 -28.54 -11.98 -13.63
CA GLN A 37 -28.97 -10.58 -13.52
C GLN A 37 -27.80 -9.61 -13.59
N PHE A 38 -26.65 -9.93 -12.98
CA PHE A 38 -25.40 -9.21 -13.14
C PHE A 38 -25.01 -9.10 -14.63
N TRP A 39 -25.06 -10.21 -15.38
CA TRP A 39 -24.75 -10.20 -16.81
C TRP A 39 -25.78 -9.43 -17.67
N LYS A 40 -27.06 -9.45 -17.30
CA LYS A 40 -28.11 -8.64 -17.95
C LYS A 40 -27.94 -7.13 -17.73
N ALA A 41 -27.32 -6.71 -16.62
CA ALA A 41 -26.97 -5.32 -16.38
C ALA A 41 -25.74 -4.84 -17.20
N PHE A 42 -25.02 -5.76 -17.86
CA PHE A 42 -23.78 -5.51 -18.60
C PHE A 42 -23.93 -5.72 -20.12
N SER A 43 -25.16 -5.51 -20.63
CA SER A 43 -25.60 -5.97 -21.96
C SER A 43 -25.20 -5.03 -23.13
N PRO A 44 -25.44 -5.43 -24.40
CA PRO A 44 -24.42 -6.05 -25.25
C PRO A 44 -23.76 -5.06 -26.22
N ASP A 45 -23.85 -3.75 -25.97
CA ASP A 45 -23.39 -2.69 -26.88
C ASP A 45 -22.20 -1.92 -26.28
N PRO A 46 -20.96 -2.17 -26.76
CA PRO A 46 -19.76 -1.49 -26.26
C PRO A 46 -19.74 0.03 -26.50
N SER A 47 -20.59 0.57 -27.38
CA SER A 47 -20.63 2.01 -27.66
C SER A 47 -21.34 2.83 -26.58
N ALA A 48 -22.12 2.19 -25.71
CA ALA A 48 -22.89 2.83 -24.66
C ALA A 48 -22.18 2.88 -23.28
N LEU A 49 -21.13 2.08 -23.05
CA LEU A 49 -20.45 2.04 -21.74
C LEU A 49 -19.51 3.24 -21.55
N ARG A 50 -20.01 4.26 -20.84
CA ARG A 50 -19.17 5.24 -20.12
C ARG A 50 -19.07 4.82 -18.65
N ALA A 51 -17.87 4.44 -18.23
CA ALA A 51 -17.48 3.93 -16.91
C ALA A 51 -18.15 2.60 -16.47
N PRO A 52 -17.47 1.75 -15.68
CA PRO A 52 -18.09 0.60 -15.04
C PRO A 52 -19.07 1.04 -13.96
N HIS A 53 -20.35 0.67 -14.09
CA HIS A 53 -21.40 1.12 -13.18
C HIS A 53 -21.12 0.70 -11.71
N PRO A 54 -21.36 1.54 -10.68
CA PRO A 54 -21.01 1.22 -9.29
C PRO A 54 -21.61 -0.08 -8.73
N LEU A 55 -22.76 -0.52 -9.24
CA LEU A 55 -23.36 -1.83 -8.92
C LEU A 55 -22.47 -3.01 -9.35
N CYS A 56 -21.66 -2.88 -10.40
CA CYS A 56 -20.80 -3.95 -10.88
C CYS A 56 -19.71 -4.29 -9.86
N LEU A 57 -19.04 -3.29 -9.26
CA LEU A 57 -18.12 -3.53 -8.14
C LEU A 57 -18.86 -4.09 -6.92
N VAL A 58 -20.07 -3.63 -6.60
CA VAL A 58 -20.86 -4.18 -5.48
C VAL A 58 -21.19 -5.66 -5.69
N CYS A 59 -21.55 -6.08 -6.92
CA CYS A 59 -21.76 -7.49 -7.25
C CYS A 59 -20.46 -8.32 -7.19
N LEU A 60 -19.32 -7.74 -7.57
CA LEU A 60 -18.00 -8.39 -7.47
C LEU A 60 -17.57 -8.59 -6.00
N LEU A 61 -17.83 -7.59 -5.14
CA LEU A 61 -17.65 -7.68 -3.68
C LEU A 61 -18.61 -8.69 -3.04
N PHE A 62 -19.85 -8.78 -3.51
CA PHE A 62 -20.79 -9.85 -3.13
C PHE A 62 -20.26 -11.24 -3.50
N LEU A 63 -19.68 -11.40 -4.69
CA LEU A 63 -19.09 -12.68 -5.13
C LEU A 63 -17.89 -13.07 -4.27
N LEU A 64 -17.03 -12.10 -3.92
CA LEU A 64 -15.91 -12.27 -3.01
C LEU A 64 -16.37 -12.66 -1.59
N LEU A 65 -17.39 -11.99 -1.04
CA LEU A 65 -18.01 -12.35 0.25
C LEU A 65 -18.55 -13.79 0.26
N ILE A 66 -19.23 -14.21 -0.82
CA ILE A 66 -19.75 -15.57 -0.97
C ILE A 66 -18.60 -16.59 -1.03
N ILE A 67 -17.50 -16.27 -1.71
CA ILE A 67 -16.33 -17.16 -1.79
C ILE A 67 -15.60 -17.24 -0.44
N GLN A 68 -15.39 -16.11 0.26
CA GLN A 68 -14.60 -16.06 1.49
C GLN A 68 -15.35 -16.66 2.69
N SER A 69 -16.67 -16.45 2.79
CA SER A 69 -17.52 -17.12 3.79
C SER A 69 -17.61 -18.63 3.61
N LEU A 70 -17.50 -19.14 2.37
CA LEU A 70 -17.38 -20.58 2.08
C LEU A 70 -16.00 -21.17 2.43
N PHE A 71 -14.97 -20.37 2.67
CA PHE A 71 -13.62 -20.81 3.02
C PHE A 71 -13.31 -20.72 4.52
N SER A 72 -13.80 -19.68 5.23
CA SER A 72 -13.56 -19.51 6.68
C SER A 72 -14.30 -20.57 7.52
N LEU A 73 -15.40 -21.16 7.02
CA LEU A 73 -16.10 -22.29 7.65
C LEU A 73 -15.36 -23.64 7.49
N GLY A 74 -14.14 -23.71 8.02
CA GLY A 74 -13.25 -24.88 8.05
C GLY A 74 -13.72 -26.02 8.95
N GLY A 75 -15.00 -26.37 8.95
CA GLY A 75 -15.56 -27.44 9.77
C GLY A 75 -17.00 -27.82 9.41
N VAL A 76 -17.23 -29.11 9.16
CA VAL A 76 -18.55 -29.78 9.16
C VAL A 76 -19.59 -29.23 8.16
N VAL A 77 -19.20 -29.08 6.88
CA VAL A 77 -20.16 -29.08 5.75
C VAL A 77 -19.78 -30.16 4.74
N CYS A 78 -20.76 -30.79 4.09
CA CYS A 78 -20.57 -31.99 3.27
C CYS A 78 -19.51 -31.80 2.16
N PRO A 79 -18.35 -32.49 2.22
CA PRO A 79 -17.15 -32.09 1.48
C PRO A 79 -17.26 -32.25 -0.04
N GLY A 80 -18.18 -33.08 -0.56
CA GLY A 80 -18.43 -33.17 -2.00
C GLY A 80 -19.05 -31.89 -2.55
N ARG A 81 -20.27 -31.54 -2.12
CA ARG A 81 -21.06 -30.50 -2.77
C ARG A 81 -20.63 -29.07 -2.45
N CYS A 82 -20.05 -28.82 -1.29
CA CYS A 82 -19.43 -27.51 -1.01
C CYS A 82 -18.10 -27.36 -1.75
N ALA A 83 -17.34 -28.43 -1.97
CA ALA A 83 -16.22 -28.38 -2.91
C ALA A 83 -16.72 -28.14 -4.35
N ASP A 84 -17.78 -28.81 -4.82
CA ASP A 84 -18.34 -28.58 -6.16
C ASP A 84 -18.82 -27.13 -6.36
N LEU A 85 -19.45 -26.52 -5.35
CA LEU A 85 -19.93 -25.12 -5.40
C LEU A 85 -18.79 -24.09 -5.24
N ALA A 86 -17.88 -24.26 -4.27
CA ALA A 86 -16.74 -23.35 -4.11
C ALA A 86 -15.74 -23.48 -5.26
N GLN A 87 -15.51 -24.70 -5.77
CA GLN A 87 -14.76 -24.96 -6.99
C GLN A 87 -15.55 -24.52 -8.23
N GLY A 88 -16.89 -24.45 -8.17
CA GLY A 88 -17.75 -23.81 -9.17
C GLY A 88 -17.52 -22.31 -9.23
N CYS A 89 -17.60 -21.61 -8.10
CA CYS A 89 -17.31 -20.16 -8.00
C CYS A 89 -15.83 -19.85 -8.30
N LEU A 90 -14.87 -20.69 -7.89
CA LEU A 90 -13.46 -20.56 -8.28
C LEU A 90 -13.21 -20.94 -9.74
N ARG A 91 -14.00 -21.83 -10.34
CA ARG A 91 -14.02 -22.05 -11.79
C ARG A 91 -14.59 -20.83 -12.49
N GLU A 92 -15.67 -20.21 -12.01
CA GLU A 92 -16.22 -19.01 -12.64
C GLU A 92 -15.39 -17.75 -12.36
N CYS A 93 -14.62 -17.66 -11.27
CA CYS A 93 -13.59 -16.63 -11.10
C CYS A 93 -12.34 -16.91 -11.96
N ARG A 94 -11.96 -18.17 -12.22
CA ARG A 94 -10.91 -18.52 -13.21
C ARG A 94 -11.39 -18.34 -14.66
N VAL A 95 -12.69 -18.56 -14.90
CA VAL A 95 -13.50 -18.18 -16.06
C VAL A 95 -14.03 -16.74 -15.87
N LEU A 96 -13.33 -15.95 -15.06
CA LEU A 96 -13.21 -14.50 -15.12
C LEU A 96 -11.72 -14.07 -15.19
N LEU A 97 -10.74 -14.98 -15.47
CA LEU A 97 -9.28 -14.68 -15.40
C LEU A 97 -8.30 -15.14 -16.53
N SER A 98 -8.43 -16.26 -17.30
CA SER A 98 -7.66 -16.40 -18.60
C SER A 98 -8.22 -17.20 -19.84
N SER A 99 -8.71 -16.52 -20.92
CA SER A 99 -8.83 -16.85 -22.40
C SER A 99 -10.04 -16.18 -23.14
N PRO A 100 -9.97 -15.69 -24.41
CA PRO A 100 -10.80 -14.54 -24.86
C PRO A 100 -12.20 -14.84 -25.42
N CYS A 101 -13.01 -13.78 -25.54
CA CYS A 101 -14.30 -13.76 -26.24
C CYS A 101 -14.15 -13.88 -27.77
N VAL A 102 -15.15 -14.46 -28.46
CA VAL A 102 -15.81 -13.95 -29.70
C VAL A 102 -16.75 -15.00 -30.32
N LEU A 103 -17.96 -14.59 -30.68
CA LEU A 103 -18.89 -15.36 -31.53
C LEU A 103 -18.45 -15.34 -32.99
N ARG A 104 -18.49 -16.50 -33.68
CA ARG A 104 -18.32 -16.55 -35.14
C ARG A 104 -19.59 -16.12 -35.87
N LEU A 105 -19.47 -15.09 -36.70
CA LEU A 105 -20.24 -14.90 -37.94
C LEU A 105 -19.23 -14.70 -39.11
N PRO A 106 -19.64 -14.75 -40.40
CA PRO A 106 -18.85 -15.48 -41.39
C PRO A 106 -17.71 -14.73 -42.11
N LYS A 107 -16.77 -15.55 -42.60
CA LYS A 107 -15.74 -15.27 -43.63
C LYS A 107 -16.38 -15.04 -45.03
N PRO A 108 -15.61 -14.65 -46.09
CA PRO A 108 -14.17 -14.30 -46.15
C PRO A 108 -13.84 -12.98 -46.89
N LEU A 109 -12.58 -12.50 -46.78
CA LEU A 109 -11.65 -12.20 -47.89
C LEU A 109 -10.36 -11.54 -47.34
N GLY A 110 -9.23 -11.67 -48.05
CA GLY A 110 -8.03 -10.86 -47.79
C GLY A 110 -6.86 -11.53 -47.03
N THR A 111 -5.78 -11.74 -47.78
CA THR A 111 -4.35 -11.84 -47.42
C THR A 111 -3.84 -10.79 -46.40
N SER A 112 -2.72 -10.96 -45.66
CA SER A 112 -1.68 -12.02 -45.68
C SER A 112 -0.82 -12.09 -44.41
N VAL A 113 -0.45 -13.33 -44.05
CA VAL A 113 0.82 -13.83 -43.47
C VAL A 113 1.92 -12.82 -43.07
N LEU A 114 2.37 -12.93 -41.81
CA LEU A 114 3.78 -13.21 -41.46
C LEU A 114 3.86 -13.88 -40.07
N GLN A 115 4.72 -14.88 -39.90
CA GLN A 115 4.81 -15.67 -38.66
C GLN A 115 6.18 -16.36 -38.54
N ARG A 116 6.67 -16.51 -37.29
CA ARG A 116 7.66 -17.56 -36.89
C ARG A 116 9.05 -17.44 -37.57
N PRO A 117 10.02 -18.36 -37.38
CA PRO A 117 10.03 -19.60 -36.57
C PRO A 117 11.15 -19.63 -35.50
N TRP A 118 11.43 -20.68 -34.72
CA TRP A 118 10.96 -22.08 -34.59
C TRP A 118 10.63 -22.36 -33.07
N ASP A 119 10.45 -23.52 -32.42
CA ASP A 119 9.92 -24.90 -32.65
C ASP A 119 9.88 -25.64 -31.27
N SER A 120 9.45 -26.91 -31.04
CA SER A 120 8.62 -27.90 -31.75
C SER A 120 8.27 -29.05 -30.77
N SER A 121 7.00 -29.22 -30.37
CA SER A 121 6.47 -30.47 -29.76
C SER A 121 4.94 -30.43 -29.69
N PRO A 122 4.22 -31.52 -30.02
CA PRO A 122 2.76 -31.50 -30.13
C PRO A 122 2.06 -31.81 -28.79
N PHE A 123 1.84 -30.79 -27.96
CA PHE A 123 0.83 -30.89 -26.89
C PHE A 123 -0.59 -30.77 -27.49
N PRO A 124 -1.55 -31.64 -27.13
CA PRO A 124 -2.90 -31.60 -27.69
C PRO A 124 -3.67 -30.37 -27.18
N SER A 125 -3.93 -29.42 -28.07
CA SER A 125 -4.51 -28.12 -27.74
C SER A 125 -6.05 -28.13 -27.75
N SER A 126 -6.67 -28.41 -26.60
CA SER A 126 -8.12 -28.17 -26.41
C SER A 126 -8.56 -28.06 -24.94
N ILE A 127 -8.57 -26.85 -24.40
CA ILE A 127 -9.46 -26.47 -23.28
C ILE A 127 -10.44 -25.43 -23.85
N PRO A 128 -11.70 -25.80 -24.18
CA PRO A 128 -12.59 -24.90 -24.93
C PRO A 128 -13.14 -23.69 -24.17
N HIS A 129 -12.99 -23.63 -22.84
CA HIS A 129 -13.59 -22.60 -21.99
C HIS A 129 -12.64 -22.15 -20.86
N ALA A 130 -12.16 -20.91 -20.95
CA ALA A 130 -11.60 -20.07 -19.87
C ALA A 130 -11.64 -18.60 -20.37
N PHE A 131 -11.66 -17.58 -19.50
CA PHE A 131 -12.07 -16.17 -19.80
C PHE A 131 -10.95 -15.13 -19.67
N GLN A 132 -10.64 -14.23 -20.62
CA GLN A 132 -9.48 -13.33 -20.54
C GLN A 132 -9.91 -11.96 -20.01
N ILE A 133 -9.35 -11.55 -18.86
CA ILE A 133 -9.34 -10.12 -18.53
C ILE A 133 -8.38 -9.43 -19.50
N ASN A 134 -8.84 -8.35 -20.13
CA ASN A 134 -7.95 -7.36 -20.70
C ASN A 134 -7.31 -6.56 -19.54
N PHE A 135 -6.09 -6.92 -19.15
CA PHE A 135 -5.39 -6.28 -18.03
C PHE A 135 -5.23 -4.77 -18.20
N ASN A 136 -5.18 -4.25 -19.43
CA ASN A 136 -5.18 -2.79 -19.67
C ASN A 136 -6.53 -2.16 -19.29
N SER A 137 -7.66 -2.75 -19.71
CA SER A 137 -8.99 -2.26 -19.34
C SER A 137 -9.23 -2.31 -17.83
N LEU A 138 -8.77 -3.38 -17.16
CA LEU A 138 -8.83 -3.49 -15.70
C LEU A 138 -7.95 -2.42 -15.02
N TYR A 139 -6.73 -2.22 -15.49
CA TYR A 139 -5.80 -1.21 -14.96
C TYR A 139 -6.38 0.22 -15.09
N THR A 140 -6.89 0.59 -16.27
CA THR A 140 -7.53 1.89 -16.49
C THR A 140 -8.74 2.09 -15.58
N ALA A 141 -9.63 1.10 -15.48
CA ALA A 141 -10.81 1.18 -14.61
C ALA A 141 -10.46 1.28 -13.11
N LEU A 142 -9.36 0.66 -12.67
CA LEU A 142 -8.86 0.83 -11.30
C LEU A 142 -8.32 2.23 -11.09
N CYS A 143 -7.45 2.75 -11.97
CA CYS A 143 -6.92 4.12 -11.89
C CYS A 143 -8.05 5.17 -11.84
N GLU A 144 -9.04 5.07 -12.74
CA GLU A 144 -10.20 5.97 -12.81
C GLU A 144 -11.08 5.98 -11.55
N GLN A 145 -11.00 4.94 -10.71
CA GLN A 145 -11.86 4.76 -9.53
C GLN A 145 -11.08 4.70 -8.21
N GLN A 146 -9.75 4.83 -8.24
CA GLN A 146 -8.86 4.47 -7.13
C GLN A 146 -9.09 5.29 -5.84
N THR A 147 -9.72 6.46 -5.93
CA THR A 147 -10.15 7.27 -4.77
C THR A 147 -11.30 6.64 -3.95
N SER A 148 -11.91 5.56 -4.44
CA SER A 148 -12.96 4.80 -3.77
C SER A 148 -12.42 3.54 -3.08
N ASP A 149 -12.91 3.31 -1.86
CA ASP A 149 -12.75 2.08 -1.06
C ASP A 149 -12.84 0.80 -1.89
N LYS A 150 -13.83 0.69 -2.78
CA LYS A 150 -14.10 -0.53 -3.56
C LYS A 150 -13.00 -0.84 -4.57
N ALA A 151 -12.48 0.19 -5.22
CA ALA A 151 -11.38 0.06 -6.17
C ALA A 151 -10.07 -0.22 -5.43
N THR A 152 -9.87 0.41 -4.28
CA THR A 152 -8.73 0.15 -3.39
C THR A 152 -8.73 -1.30 -2.89
N LEU A 153 -9.87 -1.79 -2.41
CA LEU A 153 -10.07 -3.17 -1.98
C LEU A 153 -9.89 -4.18 -3.12
N LEU A 154 -10.46 -3.92 -4.30
CA LEU A 154 -10.27 -4.76 -5.48
C LEU A 154 -8.80 -4.79 -5.93
N LEU A 155 -8.12 -3.65 -5.93
CA LEU A 155 -6.69 -3.54 -6.27
C LEU A 155 -5.83 -4.35 -5.29
N TYR A 156 -6.09 -4.27 -3.99
CA TYR A 156 -5.43 -5.11 -2.98
C TYR A 156 -5.57 -6.59 -3.30
N THR A 157 -6.82 -7.09 -3.45
CA THR A 157 -7.08 -8.51 -3.69
C THR A 157 -6.37 -9.00 -4.96
N LEU A 158 -6.34 -8.17 -6.01
CA LEU A 158 -5.64 -8.46 -7.26
C LEU A 158 -4.11 -8.48 -7.10
N LEU A 159 -3.52 -7.50 -6.41
CA LEU A 159 -2.06 -7.42 -6.20
C LEU A 159 -1.54 -8.54 -5.30
N HIS A 160 -2.30 -8.89 -4.26
CA HIS A 160 -1.94 -9.93 -3.30
C HIS A 160 -2.13 -11.34 -3.90
N GLN A 161 -3.35 -11.66 -4.35
CA GLN A 161 -3.73 -13.01 -4.75
C GLN A 161 -3.39 -13.37 -6.21
N ASN A 162 -3.14 -12.40 -7.09
CA ASN A 162 -2.90 -12.65 -8.53
C ASN A 162 -1.54 -12.11 -8.99
N SER A 163 -0.53 -12.99 -8.95
CA SER A 163 0.83 -12.69 -9.40
C SER A 163 0.91 -12.17 -10.84
N ASN A 164 0.07 -12.65 -11.77
CA ASN A 164 0.07 -12.16 -13.15
C ASN A 164 -0.40 -10.71 -13.25
N VAL A 165 -1.42 -10.33 -12.47
CA VAL A 165 -1.90 -8.95 -12.42
C VAL A 165 -0.88 -8.05 -11.71
N ARG A 166 -0.27 -8.51 -10.61
CA ARG A 166 0.85 -7.79 -9.95
C ARG A 166 2.02 -7.55 -10.91
N THR A 167 2.50 -8.58 -11.61
CA THR A 167 3.59 -8.44 -12.58
C THR A 167 3.21 -7.51 -13.74
N TYR A 168 1.96 -7.55 -14.22
CA TYR A 168 1.49 -6.63 -15.25
C TYR A 168 1.46 -5.17 -14.75
N MET A 169 0.98 -4.94 -13.51
CA MET A 169 0.90 -3.60 -12.92
C MET A 169 2.30 -3.01 -12.66
N LEU A 170 3.23 -3.79 -12.11
CA LEU A 170 4.63 -3.36 -11.89
C LEU A 170 5.38 -3.08 -13.21
N ALA A 171 4.94 -3.64 -14.34
CA ALA A 171 5.47 -3.40 -15.66
C ALA A 171 4.89 -2.16 -16.37
N ARG A 172 4.00 -1.39 -15.72
CA ARG A 172 3.41 -0.16 -16.29
C ARG A 172 4.36 1.02 -16.20
N THR A 173 4.35 1.85 -17.25
CA THR A 173 5.12 3.11 -17.32
C THR A 173 4.34 4.32 -16.79
N ASP A 174 3.04 4.18 -16.60
CA ASP A 174 2.05 5.21 -16.28
C ASP A 174 1.44 4.99 -14.88
N MET A 175 2.28 4.56 -13.93
CA MET A 175 1.88 4.19 -12.56
C MET A 175 1.47 5.38 -11.69
N GLU A 176 1.79 6.61 -12.07
CA GLU A 176 1.28 7.82 -11.41
C GLU A 176 -0.25 7.86 -11.37
N ASN A 177 -0.93 7.31 -12.39
CA ASN A 177 -2.40 7.23 -12.44
C ASN A 177 -2.99 6.30 -11.36
N LEU A 178 -2.20 5.33 -10.88
CA LEU A 178 -2.60 4.41 -9.81
C LEU A 178 -2.11 4.91 -8.44
N VAL A 179 -0.86 5.36 -8.36
CA VAL A 179 -0.20 5.73 -7.10
C VAL A 179 -0.67 7.09 -6.58
N LEU A 180 -0.94 8.09 -7.42
CA LEU A 180 -1.34 9.42 -6.93
C LEU A 180 -2.64 9.43 -6.11
N PRO A 181 -3.73 8.77 -6.55
CA PRO A 181 -4.93 8.63 -5.72
C PRO A 181 -4.66 7.94 -4.37
N ILE A 182 -3.74 6.98 -4.32
CA ILE A 182 -3.34 6.26 -3.10
C ILE A 182 -2.57 7.20 -2.15
N LEU A 183 -1.68 8.04 -2.68
CA LEU A 183 -1.01 9.08 -1.90
C LEU A 183 -2.00 10.12 -1.36
N GLU A 184 -3.00 10.50 -2.16
CA GLU A 184 -4.02 11.46 -1.77
C GLU A 184 -4.96 10.92 -0.67
N ILE A 185 -5.25 9.61 -0.66
CA ILE A 185 -5.95 8.92 0.45
C ILE A 185 -5.13 8.99 1.75
N LEU A 186 -3.84 8.65 1.71
CA LEU A 186 -2.96 8.65 2.89
C LEU A 186 -2.62 10.06 3.40
N TYR A 187 -2.65 11.06 2.53
CA TYR A 187 -2.45 12.46 2.88
C TYR A 187 -3.63 13.06 3.65
N HIS A 188 -4.86 12.71 3.25
CA HIS A 188 -6.13 13.09 3.91
C HIS A 188 -6.60 12.03 4.93
N VAL A 189 -5.67 11.41 5.68
CA VAL A 189 -5.96 10.35 6.66
C VAL A 189 -7.05 10.72 7.68
N GLU A 190 -7.23 12.00 8.00
CA GLU A 190 -8.24 12.51 8.94
C GLU A 190 -9.65 12.67 8.34
N GLU A 191 -9.80 12.51 7.03
CA GLU A 191 -11.07 12.57 6.28
C GLU A 191 -11.53 11.19 5.76
N ARG A 192 -10.84 10.11 6.16
CA ARG A 192 -10.98 8.77 5.59
C ARG A 192 -11.25 7.72 6.67
N ASN A 193 -12.01 6.69 6.29
CA ASN A 193 -12.19 5.49 7.10
C ASN A 193 -10.81 4.81 7.32
N SER A 194 -10.51 4.40 8.55
CA SER A 194 -9.27 3.68 8.91
C SER A 194 -9.02 2.47 8.00
N HIS A 195 -10.09 1.72 7.67
CA HIS A 195 -10.05 0.60 6.73
C HIS A 195 -9.51 1.03 5.35
N HIS A 196 -9.96 2.17 4.81
CA HIS A 196 -9.50 2.68 3.51
C HIS A 196 -8.03 3.10 3.56
N VAL A 197 -7.61 3.71 4.67
CA VAL A 197 -6.22 4.13 4.94
C VAL A 197 -5.28 2.94 5.02
N TYR A 198 -5.62 1.90 5.80
CA TYR A 198 -4.81 0.67 5.86
C TYR A 198 -4.68 0.02 4.50
N MET A 199 -5.77 -0.06 3.74
CA MET A 199 -5.76 -0.68 2.41
C MET A 199 -4.91 0.09 1.41
N ALA A 200 -4.95 1.43 1.43
CA ALA A 200 -4.04 2.27 0.66
C ALA A 200 -2.56 2.05 1.05
N LEU A 201 -2.27 1.91 2.35
CA LEU A 201 -0.90 1.68 2.83
C LEU A 201 -0.38 0.28 2.52
N ILE A 202 -1.21 -0.76 2.66
CA ILE A 202 -0.87 -2.15 2.30
C ILE A 202 -0.52 -2.24 0.82
N ILE A 203 -1.26 -1.54 -0.05
CA ILE A 203 -0.96 -1.49 -1.49
C ILE A 203 0.40 -0.82 -1.75
N LEU A 204 0.73 0.28 -1.05
CA LEU A 204 2.08 0.86 -1.16
C LEU A 204 3.18 -0.10 -0.65
N LEU A 205 2.92 -0.86 0.42
CA LEU A 205 3.86 -1.86 0.91
C LEU A 205 4.12 -2.95 -0.14
N ILE A 206 3.05 -3.53 -0.72
CA ILE A 206 3.15 -4.56 -1.77
C ILE A 206 3.86 -4.02 -3.03
N LEU A 207 3.58 -2.78 -3.43
CA LEU A 207 4.23 -2.16 -4.60
C LEU A 207 5.72 -1.87 -4.34
N THR A 208 6.07 -1.41 -3.13
CA THR A 208 7.47 -1.13 -2.76
C THR A 208 8.33 -2.37 -2.53
N GLU A 209 7.78 -3.59 -2.48
CA GLU A 209 8.61 -4.81 -2.48
C GLU A 209 9.53 -4.88 -3.71
N ASP A 210 9.12 -4.31 -4.85
CA ASP A 210 9.84 -4.39 -6.12
C ASP A 210 10.83 -3.23 -6.35
N ASP A 211 12.09 -3.58 -6.68
CA ASP A 211 13.13 -2.58 -6.99
C ASP A 211 12.95 -1.90 -8.34
N GLY A 212 12.21 -2.49 -9.28
CA GLY A 212 11.82 -1.84 -10.53
C GLY A 212 10.90 -0.66 -10.27
N PHE A 213 9.81 -0.89 -9.52
CA PHE A 213 8.89 0.12 -9.00
C PHE A 213 9.64 1.22 -8.24
N ASN A 214 10.43 0.84 -7.23
CA ASN A 214 11.15 1.80 -6.39
C ASN A 214 12.11 2.71 -7.17
N ARG A 215 12.69 2.24 -8.29
CA ARG A 215 13.48 3.08 -9.18
C ARG A 215 12.62 3.95 -10.09
N SER A 216 11.63 3.37 -10.77
CA SER A 216 10.86 4.07 -11.82
C SER A 216 10.05 5.24 -11.29
N ILE A 217 9.47 5.14 -10.08
CA ILE A 217 8.72 6.25 -9.47
C ILE A 217 9.58 7.49 -9.19
N HIS A 218 10.90 7.36 -9.07
CA HIS A 218 11.78 8.54 -8.94
C HIS A 218 12.07 9.25 -10.27
N GLU A 219 11.74 8.63 -11.41
CA GLU A 219 11.95 9.16 -12.76
C GLU A 219 10.68 9.83 -13.32
N VAL A 220 9.50 9.43 -12.84
CA VAL A 220 8.22 10.08 -13.15
C VAL A 220 8.14 11.46 -12.49
N ILE A 221 8.28 12.52 -13.28
CA ILE A 221 8.19 13.92 -12.81
C ILE A 221 6.75 14.43 -12.91
N LEU A 222 6.20 14.81 -11.77
CA LEU A 222 4.88 15.40 -11.61
C LEU A 222 4.98 16.93 -11.55
N LYS A 223 3.90 17.61 -11.95
CA LYS A 223 3.83 19.08 -11.96
C LYS A 223 2.60 19.58 -11.21
N ASN A 224 2.76 20.66 -10.46
CA ASN A 224 1.70 21.39 -9.75
C ASN A 224 0.79 20.50 -8.88
N ILE A 225 1.35 19.87 -7.83
CA ILE A 225 0.53 19.13 -6.86
C ILE A 225 -0.31 20.11 -6.05
N THR A 226 -1.63 20.08 -6.22
CA THR A 226 -2.57 21.07 -5.65
C THR A 226 -3.07 20.73 -4.24
N TRP A 227 -3.12 19.45 -3.86
CA TRP A 227 -3.61 19.02 -2.54
C TRP A 227 -2.57 19.07 -1.42
N TYR A 228 -1.27 19.06 -1.76
CA TYR A 228 -0.20 19.10 -0.77
C TYR A 228 0.00 20.53 -0.24
N SER A 229 -0.38 20.79 1.01
CA SER A 229 -0.56 22.15 1.54
C SER A 229 0.62 22.69 2.36
N GLU A 230 1.51 21.84 2.90
CA GLU A 230 2.65 22.33 3.70
C GLU A 230 3.72 23.06 2.87
N ARG A 231 3.70 22.92 1.54
CA ARG A 231 4.59 23.63 0.59
C ARG A 231 4.04 23.52 -0.82
N VAL A 232 4.07 24.60 -1.60
CA VAL A 232 3.80 24.55 -3.05
C VAL A 232 4.84 23.66 -3.75
N LEU A 233 4.38 22.60 -4.42
CA LEU A 233 5.21 21.66 -5.17
C LEU A 233 4.99 21.86 -6.69
N THR A 234 5.82 22.71 -7.30
CA THR A 234 5.75 23.03 -8.74
C THR A 234 6.20 21.87 -9.62
N GLU A 235 7.34 21.25 -9.31
CA GLU A 235 7.83 20.01 -9.95
C GLU A 235 8.44 19.08 -8.90
N ILE A 236 8.06 17.80 -8.91
CA ILE A 236 8.54 16.79 -7.94
C ILE A 236 8.43 15.38 -8.55
N SER A 237 9.37 14.47 -8.26
CA SER A 237 9.21 13.07 -8.68
C SER A 237 8.18 12.33 -7.82
N LEU A 238 7.42 11.40 -8.41
CA LEU A 238 6.39 10.60 -7.73
C LEU A 238 6.95 9.90 -6.46
N GLY A 239 8.15 9.32 -6.55
CA GLY A 239 8.84 8.74 -5.39
C GLY A 239 9.25 9.76 -4.32
N SER A 240 9.58 11.00 -4.70
CA SER A 240 9.81 12.07 -3.72
C SER A 240 8.51 12.52 -3.03
N LEU A 241 7.38 12.50 -3.75
CA LEU A 241 6.05 12.81 -3.19
C LEU A 241 5.55 11.69 -2.27
N LEU A 242 5.74 10.42 -2.63
CA LEU A 242 5.45 9.26 -1.79
C LEU A 242 6.18 9.39 -0.44
N ILE A 243 7.48 9.69 -0.46
CA ILE A 243 8.28 9.91 0.75
C ILE A 243 7.71 11.06 1.60
N LEU A 244 7.27 12.17 0.99
CA LEU A 244 6.64 13.28 1.73
C LEU A 244 5.33 12.87 2.41
N VAL A 245 4.48 12.11 1.70
CA VAL A 245 3.19 11.63 2.23
C VAL A 245 3.42 10.61 3.34
N VAL A 246 4.25 9.59 3.14
CA VAL A 246 4.55 8.58 4.18
C VAL A 246 5.17 9.23 5.42
N ILE A 247 6.06 10.22 5.26
CA ILE A 247 6.58 10.99 6.41
C ILE A 247 5.48 11.80 7.11
N ARG A 248 4.53 12.41 6.38
CA ARG A 248 3.36 13.08 6.95
C ARG A 248 2.49 12.09 7.73
N THR A 249 2.18 10.92 7.18
CA THR A 249 1.40 9.87 7.84
C THR A 249 2.08 9.37 9.12
N ILE A 250 3.40 9.17 9.10
CA ILE A 250 4.20 8.84 10.30
C ILE A 250 4.08 9.96 11.36
N GLN A 251 4.25 11.23 10.96
CA GLN A 251 4.19 12.37 11.88
C GLN A 251 2.78 12.59 12.47
N TYR A 252 1.73 12.42 11.67
CA TYR A 252 0.34 12.42 12.12
C TYR A 252 0.12 11.31 13.14
N ASN A 253 0.49 10.06 12.79
CA ASN A 253 0.30 8.90 13.65
C ASN A 253 1.02 9.05 15.00
N MET A 254 2.30 9.46 14.99
CA MET A 254 3.09 9.71 16.20
C MET A 254 2.50 10.76 17.17
N THR A 255 1.62 11.64 16.68
CA THR A 255 1.09 12.78 17.44
C THR A 255 -0.41 12.70 17.72
N ARG A 256 -1.16 11.91 16.92
CA ARG A 256 -2.62 11.73 17.04
C ARG A 256 -2.99 10.31 17.45
N THR A 257 -2.91 9.34 16.55
CA THR A 257 -3.54 8.01 16.70
C THR A 257 -2.70 7.00 17.47
N ARG A 258 -1.36 7.07 17.42
CA ARG A 258 -0.41 6.13 18.07
C ARG A 258 -0.61 4.66 17.65
N ASP A 259 -1.10 4.46 16.44
CA ASP A 259 -1.38 3.17 15.82
C ASP A 259 -0.08 2.47 15.42
N LYS A 260 0.17 1.28 15.99
CA LYS A 260 1.37 0.47 15.72
C LYS A 260 1.40 -0.10 14.30
N TYR A 261 0.27 -0.51 13.75
CA TYR A 261 0.15 -1.13 12.42
C TYR A 261 0.45 -0.11 11.32
N LEU A 262 -0.22 1.05 11.39
CA LEU A 262 0.02 2.19 10.49
C LEU A 262 1.47 2.68 10.58
N HIS A 263 2.08 2.65 11.77
CA HIS A 263 3.48 3.07 11.96
C HIS A 263 4.45 2.09 11.29
N THR A 264 4.30 0.79 11.56
CA THR A 264 5.17 -0.28 11.07
C THR A 264 5.13 -0.35 9.54
N ASN A 265 3.94 -0.32 8.94
CA ASN A 265 3.80 -0.41 7.48
C ASN A 265 4.29 0.85 6.74
N CYS A 266 4.16 2.04 7.34
CA CYS A 266 4.77 3.25 6.79
C CYS A 266 6.31 3.18 6.77
N LEU A 267 6.92 2.70 7.87
CA LEU A 267 8.37 2.52 7.93
C LEU A 267 8.85 1.43 6.96
N ALA A 268 8.14 0.30 6.87
CA ALA A 268 8.45 -0.80 5.96
C ALA A 268 8.47 -0.35 4.49
N ALA A 269 7.46 0.41 4.04
CA ALA A 269 7.42 0.96 2.68
C ALA A 269 8.55 1.96 2.41
N LEU A 270 8.85 2.85 3.37
CA LEU A 270 9.97 3.80 3.26
C LEU A 270 11.35 3.10 3.26
N ALA A 271 11.47 2.01 4.00
CA ALA A 271 12.67 1.18 4.10
C ALA A 271 12.92 0.36 2.84
N ASN A 272 11.88 -0.24 2.27
CA ASN A 272 11.93 -0.92 0.96
C ASN A 272 12.49 -0.01 -0.15
N MET A 273 12.04 1.25 -0.21
CA MET A 273 12.51 2.23 -1.20
C MET A 273 13.94 2.72 -0.98
N SER A 274 14.46 2.64 0.25
CA SER A 274 15.68 3.36 0.70
C SER A 274 16.93 3.09 -0.16
N ALA A 275 17.09 1.86 -0.66
CA ALA A 275 18.21 1.46 -1.49
C ALA A 275 18.13 2.05 -2.91
N GLN A 276 16.92 2.33 -3.41
CA GLN A 276 16.65 2.81 -4.77
C GLN A 276 16.36 4.31 -4.84
N PHE A 277 16.32 5.03 -3.72
CA PHE A 277 16.13 6.49 -3.67
C PHE A 277 16.96 7.19 -4.76
N ARG A 278 16.34 8.00 -5.61
CA ARG A 278 17.03 8.65 -6.74
C ARG A 278 16.58 10.10 -6.90
N SER A 279 17.54 11.01 -7.06
CA SER A 279 17.32 12.42 -7.33
C SER A 279 16.34 13.10 -6.35
N LEU A 280 16.38 12.71 -5.06
CA LEU A 280 15.41 13.15 -4.06
C LEU A 280 15.24 14.68 -4.06
N HIS A 281 13.99 15.14 -4.19
CA HIS A 281 13.66 16.56 -4.12
C HIS A 281 14.15 17.16 -2.79
N GLN A 282 14.69 18.39 -2.82
CA GLN A 282 15.34 19.02 -1.66
C GLN A 282 14.47 19.00 -0.41
N TYR A 283 13.17 19.25 -0.56
CA TYR A 283 12.21 19.23 0.54
C TYR A 283 11.96 17.81 1.10
N ALA A 284 11.95 16.77 0.28
CA ALA A 284 11.81 15.39 0.72
C ALA A 284 13.05 14.95 1.52
N ALA A 285 14.25 15.26 1.02
CA ALA A 285 15.50 15.05 1.75
C ALA A 285 15.53 15.78 3.11
N GLN A 286 15.08 17.04 3.15
CA GLN A 286 14.93 17.80 4.40
C GLN A 286 13.89 17.18 5.34
N ARG A 287 12.77 16.64 4.84
CA ARG A 287 11.71 16.01 5.65
C ARG A 287 12.16 14.68 6.27
N ILE A 288 12.98 13.87 5.59
CA ILE A 288 13.60 12.65 6.17
C ILE A 288 14.39 13.02 7.44
N ILE A 289 15.31 13.99 7.34
CA ILE A 289 16.13 14.43 8.48
C ILE A 289 15.30 15.17 9.55
N SER A 290 14.20 15.83 9.14
CA SER A 290 13.27 16.47 10.08
C SER A 290 12.44 15.46 10.89
N LEU A 291 12.05 14.33 10.30
CA LEU A 291 11.39 13.23 11.00
C LEU A 291 12.34 12.62 12.04
N PHE A 292 13.59 12.34 11.64
CA PHE A 292 14.63 11.91 12.58
C PHE A 292 14.81 12.92 13.73
N SER A 293 14.84 14.23 13.45
CA SER A 293 14.93 15.27 14.49
C SER A 293 13.72 15.32 15.43
N LEU A 294 12.51 15.06 14.93
CA LEU A 294 11.30 14.96 15.76
C LEU A 294 11.38 13.74 16.70
N LEU A 295 11.81 12.60 16.17
CA LEU A 295 12.03 11.37 16.94
C LEU A 295 13.09 11.56 18.03
N SER A 296 14.26 12.13 17.71
CA SER A 296 15.32 12.43 18.69
C SER A 296 14.80 13.31 19.83
N LYS A 297 13.99 14.33 19.52
CA LYS A 297 13.37 15.20 20.54
C LYS A 297 12.32 14.48 21.39
N LYS A 298 11.57 13.54 20.82
CA LYS A 298 10.61 12.72 21.57
C LYS A 298 11.36 11.77 22.52
N HIS A 299 12.42 11.10 22.06
CA HIS A 299 13.29 10.23 22.85
C HIS A 299 13.88 10.98 24.06
N ASN A 300 14.61 12.08 23.82
CA ASN A 300 15.22 12.88 24.89
C ASN A 300 14.17 13.32 25.92
N LYS A 301 12.98 13.77 25.49
CA LYS A 301 11.91 14.18 26.39
C LYS A 301 11.37 13.01 27.25
N VAL A 302 11.12 11.84 26.66
CA VAL A 302 10.63 10.67 27.41
C VAL A 302 11.70 10.17 28.39
N LEU A 303 12.97 10.18 27.99
CA LEU A 303 14.12 9.84 28.83
C LEU A 303 14.28 10.82 30.01
N GLU A 304 14.10 12.12 29.80
CA GLU A 304 14.07 13.14 30.86
C GLU A 304 12.90 12.88 31.83
N GLN A 305 11.70 12.59 31.33
CA GLN A 305 10.53 12.30 32.15
C GLN A 305 10.72 11.03 32.99
N ALA A 306 11.21 9.94 32.41
CA ALA A 306 11.55 8.70 33.13
C ALA A 306 12.59 8.95 34.23
N THR A 307 13.66 9.70 33.91
CA THR A 307 14.72 10.06 34.86
C THR A 307 14.22 10.94 36.01
N GLN A 308 13.25 11.83 35.74
CA GLN A 308 12.60 12.64 36.78
C GLN A 308 11.68 11.80 37.67
N SER A 309 10.84 10.94 37.08
CA SER A 309 9.95 10.04 37.84
C SER A 309 10.72 9.12 38.78
N LEU A 310 11.81 8.50 38.31
CA LEU A 310 12.71 7.66 39.13
C LEU A 310 13.38 8.42 40.29
N ARG A 311 13.62 9.73 40.14
CA ARG A 311 14.14 10.58 41.22
C ARG A 311 13.07 10.95 42.23
N SER A 312 11.81 11.12 41.81
CA SER A 312 10.69 11.39 42.73
C SER A 312 10.22 10.15 43.49
N SER A 313 10.23 8.95 42.89
CA SER A 313 9.80 7.71 43.56
C SER A 313 10.71 7.28 44.72
N LEU A 314 11.91 7.84 44.81
CA LEU A 314 12.79 7.73 46.00
C LEU A 314 12.27 8.53 47.21
N SER A 315 11.16 9.28 47.07
CA SER A 315 10.54 10.09 48.14
C SER A 315 9.06 9.78 48.42
N SER A 316 8.40 8.96 47.61
CA SER A 316 7.01 8.52 47.82
C SER A 316 6.71 7.21 47.09
N SER A 317 6.13 6.22 47.79
CA SER A 317 6.08 4.82 47.36
C SER A 317 4.87 4.41 46.52
N ASP A 318 3.77 5.18 46.55
CA ASP A 318 2.42 4.68 46.23
C ASP A 318 1.85 5.16 44.88
N VAL A 319 2.72 5.39 43.88
CA VAL A 319 2.29 5.69 42.50
C VAL A 319 2.86 4.62 41.55
N PRO A 320 2.03 3.91 40.76
CA PRO A 320 2.54 2.98 39.76
C PRO A 320 3.36 3.75 38.71
N LEU A 321 4.62 3.34 38.53
CA LEU A 321 5.52 3.91 37.53
C LEU A 321 4.90 3.71 36.13
N PRO A 322 4.69 4.78 35.33
CA PRO A 322 4.31 4.63 33.94
C PRO A 322 5.36 3.85 33.15
N ASP A 323 4.94 3.07 32.15
CA ASP A 323 5.86 2.27 31.33
C ASP A 323 6.60 3.12 30.28
N TYR A 324 7.39 4.08 30.78
CA TYR A 324 8.33 4.85 29.98
C TYR A 324 9.39 3.96 29.33
N ALA A 325 9.61 2.73 29.80
CA ALA A 325 10.60 1.82 29.23
C ALA A 325 10.12 1.26 27.88
N GLN A 326 8.86 0.83 27.79
CA GLN A 326 8.21 0.46 26.52
C GLN A 326 8.04 1.67 25.59
N ASP A 327 7.61 2.81 26.14
CA ASP A 327 7.42 4.04 25.34
C ASP A 327 8.77 4.52 24.75
N LEU A 328 9.88 4.37 25.48
CA LEU A 328 11.23 4.66 25.00
C LEU A 328 11.74 3.62 23.99
N SER A 329 11.55 2.32 24.23
CA SER A 329 12.04 1.28 23.32
C SER A 329 11.39 1.37 21.94
N VAL A 330 10.08 1.62 21.87
CA VAL A 330 9.36 1.85 20.60
C VAL A 330 9.91 3.10 19.88
N ILE A 331 10.26 4.16 20.60
CA ILE A 331 10.91 5.32 19.96
C ILE A 331 12.33 4.96 19.47
N GLU A 332 13.08 4.13 20.20
CA GLU A 332 14.41 3.67 19.78
C GLU A 332 14.38 2.77 18.55
N GLU A 333 13.45 1.83 18.45
CA GLU A 333 13.23 1.00 17.24
C GLU A 333 13.01 1.88 16.01
N VAL A 334 12.22 2.95 16.14
CA VAL A 334 11.90 3.87 15.04
C VAL A 334 13.08 4.80 14.70
N ILE A 335 13.83 5.26 15.70
CA ILE A 335 15.11 5.98 15.50
C ILE A 335 16.11 5.09 14.77
N ARG A 336 16.21 3.82 15.15
CA ARG A 336 17.07 2.82 14.51
C ARG A 336 16.67 2.60 13.05
N MET A 337 15.39 2.36 12.78
CA MET A 337 14.86 2.20 11.42
C MET A 337 15.15 3.42 10.55
N MET A 338 14.99 4.65 11.06
CA MET A 338 15.32 5.87 10.32
C MET A 338 16.83 6.00 10.04
N LEU A 339 17.71 5.58 10.96
CA LEU A 339 19.15 5.55 10.75
C LEU A 339 19.57 4.45 9.75
N GLU A 340 18.90 3.31 9.75
CA GLU A 340 19.11 2.21 8.81
C GLU A 340 18.64 2.59 7.39
N ILE A 341 17.50 3.30 7.26
CA ILE A 341 17.01 3.92 6.01
C ILE A 341 18.05 4.89 5.44
N ILE A 342 18.62 5.77 6.28
CA ILE A 342 19.70 6.68 5.86
C ILE A 342 20.93 5.88 5.41
N ASN A 343 21.37 4.89 6.19
CA ASN A 343 22.51 4.03 5.86
C ASN A 343 22.34 3.29 4.52
N SER A 344 21.14 2.76 4.24
CA SER A 344 20.82 2.10 2.97
C SER A 344 21.01 3.05 1.80
N CYS A 345 20.50 4.28 1.89
CA CYS A 345 20.73 5.30 0.87
C CYS A 345 22.22 5.70 0.75
N LEU A 346 22.93 5.91 1.87
CA LEU A 346 24.36 6.23 1.88
C LEU A 346 25.22 5.12 1.24
N THR A 347 24.80 3.86 1.34
CA THR A 347 25.53 2.69 0.82
C THR A 347 25.23 2.46 -0.66
N ASN A 348 23.95 2.50 -1.05
CA ASN A 348 23.48 2.05 -2.36
C ASN A 348 23.34 3.20 -3.38
N SER A 349 22.73 4.31 -2.98
CA SER A 349 22.22 5.34 -3.91
C SER A 349 22.78 6.75 -3.72
N LEU A 350 23.72 6.95 -2.79
CA LEU A 350 24.34 8.23 -2.42
C LEU A 350 24.68 9.17 -3.59
N HIS A 351 25.24 8.61 -4.65
CA HIS A 351 25.65 9.30 -5.88
C HIS A 351 24.49 9.88 -6.72
N HIS A 352 23.25 9.53 -6.40
CA HIS A 352 22.03 10.13 -6.95
C HIS A 352 21.35 11.12 -5.99
N ASN A 353 21.82 11.24 -4.74
CA ASN A 353 21.10 11.98 -3.68
C ASN A 353 21.94 13.09 -3.00
N PRO A 354 22.49 14.06 -3.77
CA PRO A 354 23.27 15.16 -3.19
C PRO A 354 22.44 16.02 -2.21
N ASN A 355 21.12 16.10 -2.41
CA ASN A 355 20.20 16.79 -1.50
C ASN A 355 20.11 16.13 -0.11
N LEU A 356 20.27 14.80 -0.01
CA LEU A 356 20.31 14.11 1.28
C LEU A 356 21.63 14.39 2.01
N VAL A 357 22.76 14.38 1.28
CA VAL A 357 24.06 14.77 1.85
C VAL A 357 24.04 16.21 2.34
N TYR A 358 23.43 17.13 1.58
CA TYR A 358 23.21 18.51 2.01
C TYR A 358 22.38 18.58 3.30
N ALA A 359 21.26 17.85 3.38
CA ALA A 359 20.40 17.83 4.55
C ALA A 359 21.10 17.22 5.79
N LEU A 360 21.91 16.18 5.61
CA LEU A 360 22.75 15.59 6.67
C LEU A 360 23.78 16.60 7.18
N LEU A 361 24.52 17.27 6.30
CA LEU A 361 25.53 18.26 6.70
C LEU A 361 24.90 19.47 7.42
N TYR A 362 23.75 19.95 6.94
CA TYR A 362 22.99 21.04 7.54
C TYR A 362 22.39 20.71 8.93
N LYS A 363 22.37 19.43 9.32
CA LYS A 363 21.90 18.96 10.62
C LYS A 363 22.84 17.95 11.28
N ARG A 364 24.14 18.01 10.96
CA ARG A 364 25.14 17.02 11.44
C ARG A 364 25.18 16.91 12.96
N ASP A 365 24.97 18.03 13.66
CA ASP A 365 25.04 18.13 15.12
C ASP A 365 23.94 17.29 15.82
N LEU A 366 22.85 16.97 15.10
CA LEU A 366 21.76 16.09 15.57
C LEU A 366 22.21 14.63 15.77
N PHE A 367 23.25 14.21 15.06
CA PHE A 367 23.72 12.82 15.06
C PHE A 367 24.71 12.51 16.20
N GLU A 368 25.27 13.54 16.83
CA GLU A 368 26.38 13.36 17.78
C GLU A 368 25.96 12.62 19.06
N GLN A 369 24.74 12.86 19.56
CA GLN A 369 24.19 12.18 20.73
C GLN A 369 24.04 10.65 20.55
N PHE A 370 24.00 10.17 19.30
CA PHE A 370 23.81 8.76 18.98
C PHE A 370 25.12 7.97 18.85
N ARG A 371 26.28 8.66 18.74
CA ARG A 371 27.61 8.03 18.60
C ARG A 371 28.00 7.13 19.78
N THR A 372 27.61 7.52 20.98
CA THR A 372 27.93 6.83 22.24
C THR A 372 26.74 6.03 22.80
N HIS A 373 25.61 6.01 22.10
CA HIS A 373 24.39 5.36 22.59
C HIS A 373 24.43 3.86 22.27
N PRO A 374 24.24 2.95 23.25
CA PRO A 374 24.40 1.51 23.03
C PRO A 374 23.58 0.96 21.85
N SER A 375 22.34 1.43 21.70
CA SER A 375 21.38 1.02 20.66
C SER A 375 21.68 1.51 19.24
N PHE A 376 22.62 2.44 19.05
CA PHE A 376 22.83 3.16 17.78
C PHE A 376 24.29 3.31 17.34
N GLN A 377 25.27 3.17 18.24
CA GLN A 377 26.70 3.28 17.93
C GLN A 377 27.16 2.41 16.75
N ASP A 378 26.53 1.25 16.53
CA ASP A 378 26.89 0.31 15.47
C ASP A 378 26.42 0.73 14.07
N ILE A 379 25.43 1.63 13.98
CA ILE A 379 24.87 2.16 12.71
C ILE A 379 25.37 3.58 12.38
N MET A 380 26.09 4.25 13.28
CA MET A 380 26.59 5.62 13.06
C MET A 380 27.78 5.73 12.09
N GLN A 381 28.57 4.65 11.93
CA GLN A 381 29.85 4.67 11.20
C GLN A 381 29.81 5.34 9.82
N ASN A 382 28.84 4.99 8.96
CA ASN A 382 28.77 5.54 7.60
C ASN A 382 28.32 7.00 7.59
N ILE A 383 27.41 7.36 8.51
CA ILE A 383 26.89 8.72 8.65
C ILE A 383 28.03 9.66 9.07
N ASP A 384 28.82 9.28 10.07
CA ASP A 384 29.99 10.04 10.50
C ASP A 384 31.09 10.10 9.43
N LEU A 385 31.32 9.02 8.67
CA LEU A 385 32.28 9.00 7.55
C LEU A 385 31.86 10.01 6.48
N VAL A 386 30.60 9.99 6.05
CA VAL A 386 30.06 10.90 5.02
C VAL A 386 30.08 12.35 5.53
N ILE A 387 29.60 12.61 6.76
CA ILE A 387 29.61 13.95 7.37
C ILE A 387 31.03 14.49 7.48
N THR A 388 31.99 13.70 7.94
CA THR A 388 33.40 14.10 8.10
C THR A 388 34.05 14.40 6.75
N PHE A 389 33.88 13.49 5.78
CA PHE A 389 34.47 13.63 4.44
C PHE A 389 33.98 14.91 3.74
N PHE A 390 32.67 15.14 3.70
CA PHE A 390 32.14 16.33 3.04
C PHE A 390 32.37 17.61 3.86
N SER A 391 32.35 17.57 5.19
CA SER A 391 32.74 18.73 6.03
C SER A 391 34.18 19.16 5.73
N SER A 392 35.12 18.22 5.60
CA SER A 392 36.51 18.52 5.22
C SER A 392 36.60 19.16 3.83
N ARG A 393 35.88 18.65 2.83
CA ARG A 393 35.85 19.22 1.47
C ARG A 393 35.21 20.62 1.41
N LEU A 394 34.22 20.91 2.26
CA LEU A 394 33.63 22.25 2.34
C LEU A 394 34.60 23.24 3.02
N LEU A 395 35.27 22.85 4.10
CA LEU A 395 36.31 23.68 4.73
C LEU A 395 37.46 24.01 3.77
N GLN A 396 37.86 23.07 2.91
CA GLN A 396 38.86 23.29 1.85
C GLN A 396 38.39 24.24 0.74
N ALA A 397 37.09 24.47 0.59
CA ALA A 397 36.53 25.32 -0.46
C ALA A 397 36.29 26.79 -0.03
N GLY A 398 36.39 27.10 1.26
CA GLY A 398 36.23 28.45 1.81
C GLY A 398 35.03 28.60 2.75
N ALA A 399 34.96 29.74 3.46
CA ALA A 399 33.96 29.99 4.50
C ALA A 399 32.59 30.44 3.95
N GLU A 400 32.54 31.06 2.76
CA GLU A 400 31.34 31.63 2.17
C GLU A 400 30.98 30.87 0.88
N LEU A 401 30.12 29.85 1.01
CA LEU A 401 29.70 28.98 -0.09
C LEU A 401 28.19 29.12 -0.33
N SER A 402 27.79 29.42 -1.58
CA SER A 402 26.39 29.38 -1.97
C SER A 402 25.83 27.95 -1.93
N VAL A 403 24.51 27.80 -1.77
CA VAL A 403 23.83 26.49 -1.75
C VAL A 403 24.15 25.66 -3.00
N GLU A 404 24.18 26.31 -4.16
CA GLU A 404 24.59 25.72 -5.45
C GLU A 404 26.04 25.21 -5.39
N ARG A 405 26.97 26.04 -4.89
CA ARG A 405 28.38 25.67 -4.77
C ARG A 405 28.60 24.51 -3.80
N VAL A 406 27.87 24.48 -2.68
CA VAL A 406 27.88 23.35 -1.74
C VAL A 406 27.37 22.07 -2.43
N LEU A 407 26.26 22.15 -3.16
CA LEU A 407 25.72 21.00 -3.89
C LEU A 407 26.68 20.49 -4.99
N ASP A 408 27.42 21.36 -5.66
CA ASP A 408 28.43 20.96 -6.65
C ASP A 408 29.67 20.32 -6.00
N ILE A 409 30.14 20.84 -4.86
CA ILE A 409 31.22 20.21 -4.07
C ILE A 409 30.78 18.81 -3.60
N ILE A 410 29.50 18.64 -3.25
CA ILE A 410 28.91 17.34 -2.92
C ILE A 410 28.91 16.42 -4.15
N LYS A 411 28.32 16.82 -5.28
CA LYS A 411 28.27 16.02 -6.52
C LYS A 411 29.65 15.52 -6.94
N GLN A 412 30.65 16.42 -6.94
CA GLN A 412 32.04 16.09 -7.27
C GLN A 412 32.68 15.18 -6.21
N GLY A 413 32.40 15.41 -4.92
CA GLY A 413 32.99 14.65 -3.83
C GLY A 413 32.51 13.21 -3.72
N VAL A 414 31.27 12.86 -4.13
CA VAL A 414 30.79 11.45 -4.06
C VAL A 414 31.62 10.51 -4.94
N VAL A 415 32.25 11.00 -6.02
CA VAL A 415 33.17 10.22 -6.86
C VAL A 415 34.46 9.87 -6.11
N ALA A 416 34.93 10.77 -5.23
CA ALA A 416 36.15 10.62 -4.44
C ALA A 416 35.92 10.04 -3.03
N LEU A 417 34.68 9.67 -2.68
CA LEU A 417 34.35 9.05 -1.40
C LEU A 417 34.87 7.60 -1.37
N PRO A 418 35.60 7.17 -0.32
CA PRO A 418 36.05 5.78 -0.18
C PRO A 418 34.87 4.86 0.19
N LYS A 419 34.10 4.44 -0.82
CA LYS A 419 32.92 3.57 -0.66
C LYS A 419 33.26 2.18 -0.10
N ASP A 420 34.51 1.75 -0.25
CA ASP A 420 35.10 0.57 0.38
C ASP A 420 35.04 0.59 1.91
N ARG A 421 35.00 1.78 2.51
CA ARG A 421 34.93 1.98 3.98
C ARG A 421 33.51 2.08 4.53
N LEU A 422 32.50 2.07 3.66
CA LEU A 422 31.10 2.05 4.09
C LEU A 422 30.75 0.63 4.56
N LYS A 423 30.43 0.50 5.85
CA LYS A 423 29.92 -0.74 6.45
C LYS A 423 28.62 -1.13 5.74
N LYS A 424 28.58 -2.36 5.23
CA LYS A 424 27.34 -2.94 4.69
C LYS A 424 26.45 -3.40 5.85
N PHE A 425 25.19 -3.03 5.79
CA PHE A 425 24.14 -3.48 6.69
C PHE A 425 23.25 -4.52 5.98
N PRO A 426 22.38 -5.26 6.70
CA PRO A 426 21.35 -6.09 6.08
C PRO A 426 20.49 -5.28 5.11
N GLU A 427 19.97 -5.93 4.07
CA GLU A 427 19.09 -5.26 3.11
C GLU A 427 17.70 -5.04 3.72
N LEU A 428 17.20 -3.81 3.64
CA LEU A 428 15.89 -3.43 4.15
C LEU A 428 14.79 -3.90 3.18
N LYS A 429 14.39 -5.16 3.34
CA LYS A 429 13.33 -5.82 2.53
C LYS A 429 12.23 -6.36 3.43
N PHE A 430 11.15 -5.60 3.49
CA PHE A 430 9.91 -5.92 4.16
C PHE A 430 8.87 -6.36 3.13
N LYS A 431 8.10 -7.38 3.46
CA LYS A 431 7.00 -7.87 2.63
C LYS A 431 5.69 -7.68 3.35
N TYR A 432 4.62 -7.51 2.59
CA TYR A 432 3.30 -7.65 3.17
C TYR A 432 3.02 -9.11 3.53
N VAL A 433 2.41 -9.31 4.69
CA VAL A 433 1.92 -10.59 5.19
C VAL A 433 0.54 -10.30 5.81
N GLU A 434 -0.48 -11.08 5.44
CA GLU A 434 -1.77 -11.02 6.13
C GLU A 434 -1.60 -11.49 7.58
N GLU A 435 -2.36 -10.91 8.51
CA GLU A 435 -2.38 -11.37 9.91
C GLU A 435 -3.05 -12.75 10.02
N GLU A 436 -3.06 -13.36 11.22
CA GLU A 436 -3.55 -14.75 11.37
C GLU A 436 -5.07 -14.91 11.16
N GLN A 437 -5.85 -13.84 11.36
CA GLN A 437 -7.32 -13.82 11.22
C GLN A 437 -7.80 -12.63 10.35
N PRO A 438 -7.41 -12.56 9.06
CA PRO A 438 -7.67 -11.39 8.23
C PRO A 438 -9.17 -11.16 7.99
N GLU A 439 -10.02 -12.18 8.13
CA GLU A 439 -11.48 -12.07 8.07
C GLU A 439 -12.08 -11.10 9.08
N GLU A 440 -11.49 -10.90 10.26
CA GLU A 440 -12.02 -9.99 11.28
C GLU A 440 -11.96 -8.53 10.81
N PHE A 441 -10.98 -8.19 9.98
CA PHE A 441 -10.91 -6.90 9.30
C PHE A 441 -11.72 -6.89 8.00
N PHE A 442 -11.52 -7.89 7.13
CA PHE A 442 -12.08 -7.86 5.78
C PHE A 442 -13.59 -8.09 5.73
N ILE A 443 -14.15 -9.02 6.50
CA ILE A 443 -15.59 -9.34 6.39
C ILE A 443 -16.46 -8.14 6.81
N PRO A 444 -16.26 -7.49 7.98
CA PRO A 444 -17.01 -6.29 8.34
C PRO A 444 -16.80 -5.14 7.35
N TYR A 445 -15.58 -4.94 6.86
CA TYR A 445 -15.30 -3.89 5.88
C TYR A 445 -16.06 -4.10 4.57
N VAL A 446 -15.95 -5.29 3.94
CA VAL A 446 -16.64 -5.55 2.66
C VAL A 446 -18.16 -5.45 2.84
N TRP A 447 -18.71 -5.92 3.95
CA TRP A 447 -20.14 -5.76 4.26
C TRP A 447 -20.55 -4.29 4.45
N SER A 448 -19.74 -3.47 5.14
CA SER A 448 -20.00 -2.03 5.27
C SER A 448 -20.02 -1.33 3.91
N LEU A 449 -19.12 -1.72 2.99
CA LEU A 449 -19.09 -1.19 1.62
C LEU A 449 -20.31 -1.64 0.82
N VAL A 450 -20.74 -2.90 0.94
CA VAL A 450 -21.95 -3.42 0.29
C VAL A 450 -23.19 -2.68 0.78
N TYR A 451 -23.39 -2.60 2.11
CA TYR A 451 -24.53 -1.93 2.75
C TYR A 451 -24.65 -0.48 2.31
N ASN A 452 -23.58 0.32 2.48
CA ASN A 452 -23.58 1.74 2.14
C ASN A 452 -23.68 2.03 0.63
N SER A 453 -23.46 1.03 -0.22
CA SER A 453 -23.46 1.19 -1.68
C SER A 453 -24.67 0.61 -2.39
N ALA A 454 -25.48 -0.18 -1.71
CA ALA A 454 -26.63 -0.88 -2.25
C ALA A 454 -27.87 0.03 -2.35
N VAL A 455 -27.71 1.17 -3.03
CA VAL A 455 -28.77 2.16 -3.29
C VAL A 455 -29.94 1.47 -4.01
N GLY A 456 -31.07 1.37 -3.32
CA GLY A 456 -32.29 0.72 -3.82
C GLY A 456 -32.57 -0.68 -3.28
N LEU A 457 -31.68 -1.27 -2.46
CA LEU A 457 -32.02 -2.42 -1.61
C LEU A 457 -32.41 -1.93 -0.21
N TYR A 458 -33.52 -2.44 0.32
CA TYR A 458 -33.88 -2.21 1.72
C TYR A 458 -33.15 -3.22 2.61
N TRP A 459 -32.35 -2.71 3.53
CA TRP A 459 -31.67 -3.45 4.57
C TRP A 459 -32.33 -3.09 5.90
N ASN A 460 -32.69 -4.06 6.73
CA ASN A 460 -33.12 -3.77 8.11
C ASN A 460 -31.88 -3.76 9.01
N PRO A 461 -31.47 -2.62 9.62
CA PRO A 461 -30.30 -2.59 10.49
C PRO A 461 -30.45 -3.46 11.73
N GLN A 462 -31.68 -3.72 12.19
CA GLN A 462 -31.96 -4.52 13.38
C GLN A 462 -31.76 -6.03 13.15
N ASP A 463 -31.82 -6.50 11.90
CA ASP A 463 -31.59 -7.90 11.55
C ASP A 463 -30.10 -8.17 11.22
N ILE A 464 -29.28 -7.12 11.03
CA ILE A 464 -27.90 -7.25 10.56
C ILE A 464 -26.95 -7.41 11.76
N GLN A 465 -26.77 -8.65 12.20
CA GLN A 465 -25.83 -9.05 13.25
C GLN A 465 -24.36 -9.10 12.75
N LEU A 466 -23.97 -8.19 11.84
CA LEU A 466 -22.61 -8.06 11.32
C LEU A 466 -21.77 -7.00 12.06
N PHE A 467 -22.39 -6.24 12.96
CA PHE A 467 -21.75 -5.18 13.72
C PHE A 467 -21.95 -5.42 15.22
N THR A 468 -20.86 -5.55 15.99
CA THR A 468 -20.88 -5.23 17.42
C THR A 468 -21.18 -3.75 17.57
N MET A 469 -22.13 -3.39 18.45
CA MET A 469 -22.72 -2.04 18.48
C MET A 469 -21.83 -0.94 19.08
N ASP A 470 -20.63 -1.28 19.57
CA ASP A 470 -19.76 -0.38 20.32
C ASP A 470 -18.48 -0.03 19.52
N SER A 471 -18.52 1.07 18.75
CA SER A 471 -17.36 1.70 18.09
C SER A 471 -17.68 3.14 17.65
N ASP A 472 -17.78 4.05 18.62
CA ASP A 472 -17.78 5.52 18.43
C ASP A 472 -16.34 6.08 18.27
#